data_AF-A0A530H3Q7-F1
#
_entry.id   AF-A0A530H3Q7-F1
#
_cell.length_a   1.000
_cell.length_b   1.000
_cell.length_c   1.000
_cell.angle_alpha   90.00
_cell.angle_beta   90.00
_cell.angle_gamma   90.00
#
_symmetry.space_group_name_H-M   'P 1'
#
loop_
_entity.id
_entity.type
_entity.pdbx_description
1 polymer ?
#
loop_
_entity_poly.entity_id
_entity_poly.type
_entity_poly.pdbx_seq_one_letter_code
_entity_poly.pdbx_strand_id
1 'polypeptide(L)'
;MGVTTVTSSRWIALAALALTCSTPALAKDWKTVSVAMEGSYAPWNQTDASGKIVGFEVDILNDVCARAKLECNIVAQDWDGVIPGLTAGKFD
;
A
#
# COMPACT_ATOMS: atom_id res chain seq x y z
N MET A 1 6.45 3.84 65.61
CA MET A 1 6.99 3.27 64.35
C MET A 1 5.90 2.41 63.74
N GLY A 2 5.14 2.95 62.79
CA GLY A 2 4.09 2.22 62.07
C GLY A 2 4.24 2.53 60.59
N VAL A 3 4.90 1.64 59.86
CA VAL A 3 4.97 1.71 58.40
C VAL A 3 3.63 1.20 57.89
N THR A 4 2.77 2.11 57.45
CA THR A 4 1.51 1.76 56.77
C THR A 4 1.82 1.26 55.37
N THR A 5 1.55 -0.03 55.16
CA THR A 5 1.51 -0.72 53.87
C THR A 5 0.43 -0.12 52.96
N VAL A 6 0.81 0.85 52.11
CA VAL A 6 -0.05 1.37 51.03
C VAL A 6 0.75 1.37 49.73
N THR A 7 0.99 0.23 49.09
CA THR A 7 1.74 0.26 47.81
C THR A 7 1.56 -0.89 46.83
N SER A 8 0.73 -1.92 47.03
CA SER A 8 0.67 -3.04 46.06
C SER A 8 -0.47 -2.97 45.03
N SER A 9 -1.66 -2.50 45.41
CA SER A 9 -2.87 -2.64 44.56
C SER A 9 -2.92 -1.68 43.36
N ARG A 10 -2.27 -0.51 43.45
CA ARG A 10 -2.23 0.50 42.37
C ARG A 10 -1.43 0.08 41.14
N TRP A 11 -0.42 -0.77 41.32
CA TRP A 11 0.45 -1.23 40.23
C TRP A 11 -0.20 -2.34 39.41
N ILE A 12 -1.05 -3.17 40.05
CA ILE A 12 -1.78 -4.27 39.39
C ILE A 12 -2.83 -3.70 38.43
N ALA A 13 -3.54 -2.63 38.84
CA ALA A 13 -4.51 -1.97 37.98
C ALA A 13 -3.88 -1.29 36.75
N LEU A 14 -2.64 -0.79 36.86
CA LEU A 14 -1.93 -0.15 35.75
C LEU A 14 -1.38 -1.17 34.75
N ALA A 15 -0.97 -2.36 35.21
CA ALA A 15 -0.53 -3.46 34.35
C ALA A 15 -1.69 -4.06 33.53
N ALA A 16 -2.90 -4.10 34.08
CA ALA A 16 -4.09 -4.59 33.37
C ALA A 16 -4.55 -3.68 32.22
N LEU A 17 -4.32 -2.36 32.31
CA LEU A 17 -4.68 -1.40 31.25
C LEU A 17 -3.67 -1.36 30.10
N ALA A 18 -2.42 -1.78 30.33
CA ALA A 18 -1.39 -1.84 29.28
C ALA A 18 -1.65 -2.96 28.24
N LEU A 19 -2.41 -3.99 28.60
CA LEU A 19 -2.70 -5.14 27.72
C LEU A 19 -3.79 -4.85 26.67
N THR A 20 -4.58 -3.79 26.82
CA THR A 20 -5.68 -3.48 25.88
C THR A 20 -5.25 -2.71 24.64
N CYS A 21 -3.98 -2.29 24.53
CA CYS A 21 -3.48 -1.49 23.41
C CYS A 21 -2.80 -2.31 22.30
N SER A 22 -2.81 -3.64 22.38
CA SER A 22 -2.22 -4.50 21.35
C SER A 22 -3.25 -4.89 20.29
N THR A 23 -3.74 -3.92 19.51
CA THR A 23 -4.44 -4.26 18.27
C THR A 23 -3.38 -4.74 17.26
N PRO A 24 -3.49 -5.97 16.71
CA PRO A 24 -2.59 -6.38 15.65
C PRO A 24 -2.73 -5.39 14.48
N ALA A 25 -1.61 -5.01 13.88
CA ALA A 25 -1.64 -4.24 12.65
C ALA A 25 -2.15 -5.17 11.54
N LEU A 26 -3.36 -4.93 11.05
CA LEU A 26 -3.92 -5.61 9.90
C LEU A 26 -3.26 -4.97 8.66
N ALA A 27 -2.18 -5.58 8.18
CA ALA A 27 -1.64 -5.23 6.88
C ALA A 27 -2.65 -5.63 5.80
N LYS A 28 -2.89 -4.75 4.83
CA LYS A 28 -3.67 -5.11 3.65
C LYS A 28 -2.88 -6.16 2.88
N ASP A 29 -3.44 -7.35 2.73
CA ASP A 29 -2.91 -8.41 1.88
C ASP A 29 -3.11 -8.02 0.41
N TRP A 30 -2.22 -7.18 -0.08
CA TRP A 30 -2.16 -6.84 -1.49
C TRP A 30 -1.74 -8.08 -2.27
N LYS A 31 -2.64 -8.56 -3.13
CA LYS A 31 -2.36 -9.63 -4.11
C LYS A 31 -2.28 -9.08 -5.53
N THR A 32 -2.99 -7.98 -5.76
CA THR A 32 -3.09 -7.33 -7.07
C THR A 32 -2.92 -5.82 -6.88
N VAL A 33 -2.23 -5.17 -7.82
CA VAL A 33 -2.03 -3.73 -7.87
C VAL A 33 -2.38 -3.24 -9.28
N SER A 34 -3.23 -2.23 -9.38
CA SER A 34 -3.52 -1.55 -10.64
C SER A 34 -2.69 -0.29 -10.76
N VAL A 35 -1.94 -0.13 -11.86
CA VAL A 35 -1.03 1.01 -12.07
C VAL A 35 -1.46 1.78 -13.30
N ALA A 36 -1.68 3.09 -13.14
CA ALA A 36 -2.01 3.98 -14.25
C ALA A 36 -0.79 4.28 -15.12
N MET A 37 -0.95 4.20 -16.44
CA MET A 37 0.03 4.64 -17.44
C MET A 37 -0.69 5.32 -18.60
N GLU A 38 -0.07 6.35 -19.19
CA GLU A 38 -0.69 7.15 -20.25
C GLU A 38 -0.70 6.42 -21.60
N GLY A 39 0.41 5.77 -21.95
CA GLY A 39 0.59 5.08 -23.22
C GLY A 39 0.91 5.99 -24.40
N SER A 40 1.41 7.21 -24.16
CA SER A 40 1.73 8.21 -25.21
C SER A 40 3.16 8.79 -25.13
N TYR A 41 3.98 8.30 -24.18
CA TYR A 41 5.28 8.88 -23.83
C TYR A 41 6.46 7.92 -24.08
N ALA A 42 6.77 7.68 -25.35
CA ALA A 42 7.91 6.84 -25.73
C ALA A 42 9.27 7.45 -25.29
N PRO A 43 10.26 6.64 -24.87
CA PRO A 43 10.26 5.17 -24.77
C PRO A 43 9.77 4.62 -23.41
N TRP A 44 9.19 5.48 -22.57
CA TRP A 44 8.82 5.16 -21.18
C TRP A 44 7.56 4.31 -21.12
N ASN A 45 6.47 4.80 -21.69
CA ASN A 45 5.23 4.06 -21.88
C ASN A 45 4.60 4.49 -23.21
N GLN A 46 4.21 3.55 -24.06
CA GLN A 46 3.57 3.82 -25.35
C GLN A 46 2.59 2.71 -25.70
N THR A 47 1.51 3.05 -26.39
CA THR A 47 0.55 2.07 -26.89
C THR A 47 1.06 1.47 -28.20
N ASP A 48 1.19 0.15 -28.27
CA ASP A 48 1.58 -0.57 -29.48
C ASP A 48 0.40 -0.82 -30.42
N ALA A 49 0.66 -1.43 -31.57
CA ALA A 49 -0.38 -1.74 -32.57
C ALA A 49 -1.43 -2.75 -32.09
N SER A 50 -1.16 -3.48 -31.00
CA SER A 50 -2.12 -4.39 -30.37
C SER A 50 -3.03 -3.68 -29.34
N GLY A 51 -2.77 -2.41 -29.05
CA GLY A 51 -3.47 -1.64 -28.03
C GLY A 51 -2.92 -1.87 -26.62
N LYS A 52 -1.75 -2.50 -26.48
CA LYS A 52 -1.09 -2.69 -25.18
C LYS A 52 -0.13 -1.55 -24.90
N ILE A 53 -0.08 -1.10 -23.65
CA ILE A 53 0.98 -0.20 -23.20
C ILE A 53 2.26 -1.02 -23.00
N VAL A 54 3.34 -0.57 -23.63
CA VAL A 54 4.69 -1.16 -23.60
C VAL A 54 5.72 -0.06 -23.34
N GLY A 55 6.94 -0.41 -22.97
CA GLY A 55 8.03 0.55 -22.77
C GLY A 55 8.79 0.29 -21.48
N PHE A 56 9.76 1.14 -21.19
CA PHE A 56 10.66 0.97 -20.04
C PHE A 56 9.94 0.93 -18.69
N GLU A 57 8.88 1.71 -18.50
CA GLU A 57 8.10 1.71 -17.24
C GLU A 57 7.31 0.41 -17.06
N VAL A 58 6.86 -0.20 -18.17
CA VAL A 58 6.21 -1.52 -18.15
C VAL A 58 7.21 -2.59 -17.74
N ASP A 59 8.44 -2.53 -18.24
CA ASP A 59 9.50 -3.46 -17.86
C ASP A 59 9.86 -3.34 -16.38
N ILE A 60 9.97 -2.10 -15.87
CA ILE A 60 10.17 -1.85 -14.43
C ILE A 60 9.00 -2.40 -13.62
N LEU A 61 7.77 -2.10 -14.01
CA LEU A 61 6.58 -2.56 -13.27
C LEU A 61 6.57 -4.08 -13.17
N ASN A 62 6.81 -4.77 -14.29
CA ASN A 62 6.85 -6.24 -14.33
C ASN A 62 7.92 -6.80 -13.38
N ASP A 63 9.13 -6.25 -13.37
CA ASP A 63 10.21 -6.70 -12.47
C ASP A 63 9.88 -6.41 -10.99
N VAL A 64 9.37 -5.22 -10.68
CA VAL A 64 8.96 -4.83 -9.32
C VAL A 64 7.86 -5.76 -8.81
N CYS A 65 6.83 -6.02 -9.61
CA CYS A 65 5.70 -6.86 -9.23
C CYS A 65 6.09 -8.33 -9.08
N ALA A 66 6.98 -8.83 -9.94
CA ALA A 66 7.55 -10.16 -9.78
C ALA A 66 8.31 -10.31 -8.45
N ARG A 67 9.15 -9.33 -8.09
CA ARG A 67 9.89 -9.34 -6.81
C ARG A 67 8.96 -9.21 -5.60
N ALA A 68 7.91 -8.41 -5.73
CA ALA A 68 6.91 -8.20 -4.69
C ALA A 68 5.90 -9.36 -4.57
N LYS A 69 5.89 -10.30 -5.53
CA LYS A 69 4.90 -11.38 -5.64
C LYS A 69 3.46 -10.86 -5.75
N LEU A 70 3.29 -9.80 -6.55
CA LEU A 70 2.01 -9.15 -6.83
C LEU A 70 1.62 -9.39 -8.29
N GLU A 71 0.33 -9.54 -8.55
CA GLU A 71 -0.21 -9.38 -9.90
C GLU A 71 -0.38 -7.90 -10.21
N CYS A 72 0.18 -7.42 -11.31
CA CYS A 72 0.07 -6.01 -11.69
C CYS A 72 -0.72 -5.83 -12.98
N ASN A 73 -1.71 -4.94 -12.92
CA ASN A 73 -2.57 -4.58 -14.03
C ASN A 73 -2.29 -3.15 -14.46
N ILE A 74 -2.00 -2.94 -15.75
CA ILE A 74 -1.82 -1.59 -16.29
C ILE A 74 -3.18 -1.04 -16.69
N VAL A 75 -3.48 0.17 -16.23
CA VAL A 75 -4.69 0.92 -16.55
C VAL A 75 -4.30 2.10 -17.44
N ALA A 76 -4.86 2.19 -18.65
CA ALA A 76 -4.67 3.35 -19.50
C ALA A 76 -5.36 4.57 -18.87
N GLN A 77 -4.63 5.66 -18.67
CA GLN A 77 -5.12 6.86 -18.00
C GLN A 77 -4.43 8.11 -18.56
N ASP A 78 -5.22 9.06 -19.08
CA ASP A 78 -4.73 10.38 -19.49
C ASP A 78 -4.00 11.07 -18.34
N TRP A 79 -2.90 11.77 -18.68
CA TRP A 79 -2.01 12.44 -17.72
C TRP A 79 -2.77 13.35 -16.74
N ASP A 80 -3.68 14.17 -17.25
CA ASP A 80 -4.48 15.12 -16.45
C ASP A 80 -5.38 14.40 -15.42
N GLY A 81 -5.70 13.13 -15.64
CA GLY A 81 -6.58 12.33 -14.80
C GLY A 81 -5.86 11.43 -13.78
N VAL A 82 -4.53 11.35 -13.79
CA VAL A 82 -3.78 10.40 -12.93
C VAL A 82 -4.01 10.68 -11.44
N ILE A 83 -3.82 11.92 -10.98
CA ILE A 83 -3.99 12.27 -9.55
C ILE A 83 -5.45 12.13 -9.07
N PRO A 84 -6.46 12.71 -9.75
CA PRO A 84 -7.84 12.53 -9.33
C PRO A 84 -8.31 11.08 -9.45
N GLY A 85 -7.80 10.30 -10.41
CA GLY A 85 -8.05 8.86 -10.52
C GLY A 85 -7.50 8.06 -9.34
N LEU A 86 -6.27 8.35 -8.92
CA LEU A 86 -5.65 7.75 -7.73
C LEU A 86 -6.43 8.08 -6.47
N THR A 87 -6.79 9.35 -6.30
CA THR A 87 -7.54 9.82 -5.12
C THR A 87 -8.93 9.18 -5.05
N ALA A 88 -9.53 8.89 -6.21
CA ALA A 88 -10.80 8.18 -6.32
C ALA A 88 -10.67 6.65 -6.24
N GLY A 89 -9.46 6.10 -6.11
CA GLY A 89 -9.21 4.65 -6.00
C GLY A 89 -9.48 3.88 -7.29
N LYS A 90 -9.33 4.51 -8.46
CA LYS A 90 -9.45 3.82 -9.76
C LYS A 90 -8.26 2.89 -10.05
N PHE A 91 -7.14 3.17 -9.41
CA PHE A 91 -5.89 2.44 -9.41
C PHE A 91 -5.20 2.72 -8.07
N ASP A 92 -4.12 1.99 -7.79
CA ASP A 92 -3.49 1.90 -6.49
C ASP A 92 -2.23 2.78 -6.36
#